data_AF-A0A1F9GMR3-F1
#
_entry.id   AF-A0A1F9GMR3-F1
#
_cell.length_a   1.000
_cell.length_b   1.000
_cell.length_c   1.000
_cell.angle_alpha   90.00
_cell.angle_beta   90.00
_cell.angle_gamma   90.00
#
_symmetry.space_group_name_H-M   'P 1'
#
loop_
_entity.id
_entity.type
_entity.pdbx_description
1 polymer ?
#
loop_
_entity_poly.entity_id
_entity_poly.type
_entity_poly.pdbx_seq_one_letter_code
_entity_poly.pdbx_strand_id
1 'polypeptide(L)'
;MPFFAYRARDQKGILVTGKLEGAASEPIKHLLAEQGLIPLAVRQIQGKGWFPEDFQLFRKVKDEEIVLMTRQFHTLFKAGISMESLLTTLAHQTKNKTLQETLQRIQTSVSQGASLSKSFAKHPKIFNDLYISMLAAGEEAGILEGVLKNLSDLLQKEVEIHAGVKSATLYPKIVVGVLTVALTVMLVWVIPEFAKFYAHYKSELPLPTRILLGASYVLRYYGWAVGLFFGGIFLALKRYYHTPEGKFRIDQIRWKIPVFGLLAQKIGNARFAHILSALYKSGLSVPKALGLVEATIENEVMARDIRQIRTEIERGQSISEAMRKTESFSPMLVEATAIGEKSGSLDDMLKALGEHYDIEIHHMVKNLTTLLEPFLLVLIFGMVALFALAIFLPIWNMSSAVMHK
;
A
#
# COMPACT_ATOMS: atom_id res chain seq x y z
N MET A 1 5.03 40.63 -1.21
CA MET A 1 4.57 41.66 -0.24
C MET A 1 3.91 40.92 0.95
N PRO A 2 3.61 41.55 2.10
CA PRO A 2 2.99 40.81 3.20
C PRO A 2 1.53 40.42 2.89
N PHE A 3 1.11 39.25 3.37
CA PHE A 3 -0.28 38.79 3.29
C PHE A 3 -1.05 39.21 4.53
N PHE A 4 -2.31 39.63 4.34
CA PHE A 4 -3.23 39.94 5.42
C PHE A 4 -4.42 39.00 5.37
N ALA A 5 -4.75 38.39 6.50
CA ALA A 5 -6.02 37.71 6.66
C ALA A 5 -7.10 38.72 7.05
N TYR A 6 -8.24 38.63 6.40
CA TYR A 6 -9.40 39.45 6.72
C TYR A 6 -10.61 38.59 7.08
N ARG A 7 -11.43 39.15 7.97
CA ARG A 7 -12.78 38.69 8.29
C ARG A 7 -13.70 39.87 8.03
N ALA A 8 -14.64 39.72 7.11
CA ALA A 8 -15.60 40.75 6.74
C ALA A 8 -17.02 40.17 6.73
N ARG A 9 -18.03 41.03 6.71
CA ARG A 9 -19.43 40.64 6.49
C ARG A 9 -19.92 41.17 5.16
N ASP A 10 -20.65 40.35 4.43
CA ASP A 10 -21.41 40.84 3.28
C ASP A 10 -22.66 41.63 3.74
N GLN A 11 -23.35 42.25 2.80
CA GLN A 11 -24.57 43.02 3.05
C GLN A 11 -25.74 42.19 3.61
N LYS A 12 -25.66 40.85 3.53
CA LYS A 12 -26.63 39.90 4.08
C LYS A 12 -26.24 39.39 5.47
N GLY A 13 -25.15 39.91 6.05
CA GLY A 13 -24.64 39.55 7.37
C GLY A 13 -23.82 38.25 7.40
N ILE A 14 -23.56 37.65 6.24
CA ILE A 14 -22.78 36.41 6.12
C ILE A 14 -21.30 36.74 6.28
N LEU A 15 -20.63 35.92 7.08
CA LEU A 15 -19.22 36.10 7.38
C LEU A 15 -18.35 35.55 6.24
N VAL A 16 -17.51 36.41 5.67
CA VAL A 16 -16.58 36.09 4.58
C VAL A 16 -15.14 36.24 5.10
N THR A 17 -14.33 35.20 4.92
CA THR A 17 -12.92 35.17 5.34
C THR A 17 -12.01 34.87 4.16
N GLY A 18 -10.90 35.60 4.04
CA GLY A 18 -9.95 35.40 2.96
C GLY A 18 -8.56 35.96 3.28
N LYS A 19 -7.65 35.86 2.30
CA LYS A 19 -6.31 36.45 2.37
C LYS A 19 -6.09 37.35 1.17
N LEU A 20 -5.54 38.54 1.39
CA LEU A 20 -5.18 39.49 0.34
C LEU A 20 -3.73 39.93 0.52
N GLU A 21 -3.03 40.10 -0.59
CA GLU A 21 -1.68 40.66 -0.61
C GLU A 21 -1.78 42.18 -0.65
N GLY A 22 -1.00 42.87 0.20
CA GLY A 22 -0.99 44.33 0.22
C GLY A 22 0.16 44.89 1.03
N ALA A 23 0.45 46.18 0.88
CA ALA A 23 1.54 46.84 1.59
C ALA A 23 1.20 47.16 3.05
N ALA A 24 -0.08 47.39 3.38
CA ALA A 24 -0.56 47.75 4.72
C ALA A 24 -2.03 47.32 4.93
N SER A 25 -2.53 47.37 6.16
CA SER A 25 -3.91 46.98 6.50
C SER A 25 -4.98 47.94 5.98
N GLU A 26 -4.68 49.24 5.85
CA GLU A 26 -5.65 50.25 5.40
C GLU A 26 -6.06 50.10 3.93
N PRO A 27 -5.12 49.91 2.97
CA PRO A 27 -5.48 49.64 1.57
C PRO A 27 -6.40 48.42 1.41
N ILE A 28 -6.22 47.38 2.25
CA ILE A 28 -7.01 46.15 2.19
C ILE A 28 -8.42 46.36 2.74
N LYS A 29 -8.59 47.19 3.78
CA LYS A 29 -9.94 47.57 4.25
C LYS A 29 -10.71 48.35 3.19
N HIS A 30 -10.04 49.26 2.48
CA HIS A 30 -10.64 50.00 1.37
C HIS A 30 -11.06 49.07 0.22
N LEU A 31 -10.18 48.15 -0.19
CA LEU A 31 -10.51 47.18 -1.23
C LEU A 31 -11.71 46.28 -0.86
N LEU A 32 -11.81 45.88 0.41
CA LEU A 32 -12.95 45.10 0.91
C LEU A 32 -14.24 45.93 0.91
N ALA A 33 -14.15 47.22 1.26
CA ALA A 33 -15.30 48.13 1.23
C ALA A 33 -15.78 48.39 -0.21
N GLU A 34 -14.87 48.52 -1.19
CA GLU A 34 -15.21 48.62 -2.62
C GLU A 34 -15.92 47.36 -3.14
N GLN A 35 -15.60 46.19 -2.58
CA GLN A 35 -16.26 44.92 -2.88
C GLN A 35 -17.58 44.73 -2.11
N GLY A 36 -18.06 45.76 -1.39
CA GLY A 36 -19.30 45.70 -0.61
C GLY A 36 -19.22 44.85 0.67
N LEU A 37 -18.01 44.55 1.14
CA LEU A 37 -17.74 43.79 2.36
C LEU A 37 -17.36 44.74 3.50
N ILE A 38 -18.01 44.59 4.66
CA ILE A 38 -17.71 45.38 5.86
C ILE A 38 -16.59 44.67 6.65
N PRO A 39 -15.38 45.23 6.74
CA PRO A 39 -14.26 44.58 7.42
C PRO A 39 -14.48 44.56 8.94
N LEU A 40 -14.44 43.37 9.55
CA LEU A 40 -14.52 43.16 11.00
C LEU A 40 -13.14 43.03 11.64
N ALA A 41 -12.19 42.42 10.94
CA ALA A 41 -10.80 42.31 11.38
C ALA A 41 -9.88 42.15 10.16
N VAL A 42 -8.78 42.91 10.12
CA VAL A 42 -7.69 42.74 9.15
C VAL A 42 -6.40 42.65 9.95
N ARG A 43 -5.73 41.49 9.88
CA ARG A 43 -4.47 41.25 10.61
C ARG A 43 -3.37 40.87 9.64
N GLN A 44 -2.23 41.53 9.79
CA GLN A 44 -1.02 41.18 9.05
C GLN A 44 -0.57 39.79 9.51
N ILE A 45 -0.44 38.86 8.58
CA ILE A 45 0.16 37.57 8.86
C ILE A 45 1.67 37.78 8.73
N GLN A 46 2.36 37.99 9.85
CA GLN A 46 3.81 37.93 9.85
C GLN A 46 4.24 36.51 9.46
N GLY A 47 5.07 36.41 8.43
CA GLY A 47 5.53 35.16 7.85
C GLY A 47 6.29 34.30 8.86
N LYS A 48 5.57 33.39 9.51
CA LYS A 48 5.93 32.03 9.90
C LYS A 48 4.80 31.50 10.78
N GLY A 49 3.79 30.93 10.14
CA GLY A 49 2.80 30.13 10.85
C GLY A 49 3.48 28.91 11.46
N TRP A 50 3.26 28.69 12.76
CA TRP A 50 3.63 27.47 13.48
C TRP A 50 2.78 26.25 13.07
N PHE A 51 1.85 26.46 12.13
CA PHE A 51 1.15 25.43 11.37
C PHE A 51 1.63 25.51 9.92
N PRO A 52 2.24 24.45 9.36
CA PRO A 52 2.63 24.45 7.96
C PRO A 52 1.37 24.47 7.09
N GLU A 53 1.09 25.60 6.44
CA GLU A 53 0.12 25.67 5.33
C GLU A 53 0.61 24.89 4.08
N ASP A 54 1.81 24.32 4.13
CA ASP A 54 2.36 23.36 3.16
C ASP A 54 1.80 21.93 3.28
N PHE A 55 0.85 21.66 4.18
CA PHE A 55 0.25 20.32 4.28
C PHE A 55 -0.67 19.95 3.09
N GLN A 56 -0.88 20.85 2.13
CA GLN A 56 -1.59 20.55 0.88
C GLN A 56 -0.68 20.11 -0.28
N LEU A 57 0.65 20.27 -0.18
CA LEU A 57 1.57 19.93 -1.28
C LEU A 57 1.88 18.41 -1.41
N PHE A 58 1.31 17.58 -0.54
CA PHE A 58 1.48 16.13 -0.57
C PHE A 58 0.15 15.38 -0.45
N ARG A 59 -0.88 15.77 -1.22
CA ARG A 59 -1.97 14.82 -1.46
C ARG A 59 -1.41 13.68 -2.31
N LYS A 60 -1.06 12.57 -1.64
CA LYS A 60 -0.71 11.31 -2.29
C LYS A 60 -1.82 10.97 -3.27
N VAL A 61 -1.45 10.75 -4.53
CA VAL A 61 -2.38 10.28 -5.57
C VAL A 61 -2.83 8.88 -5.16
N LYS A 62 -4.14 8.64 -5.17
CA LYS A 62 -4.67 7.32 -4.84
C LYS A 62 -4.61 6.41 -6.07
N ASP A 63 -4.45 5.11 -5.85
CA ASP A 63 -4.33 4.14 -6.93
C ASP A 63 -5.62 4.12 -7.80
N GLU A 64 -6.80 4.33 -7.19
CA GLU A 64 -8.08 4.45 -7.91
C GLU A 64 -8.11 5.65 -8.88
N GLU A 65 -7.42 6.74 -8.55
CA GLU A 65 -7.33 7.93 -9.41
C GLU A 65 -6.44 7.66 -10.62
N ILE A 66 -5.36 6.89 -10.44
CA ILE A 66 -4.47 6.46 -11.53
C ILE A 66 -5.22 5.52 -12.48
N VAL A 67 -5.99 4.56 -11.94
CA VAL A 67 -6.85 3.67 -12.74
C VAL A 67 -7.85 4.46 -13.57
N LEU A 68 -8.59 5.38 -12.94
CA LEU A 68 -9.58 6.20 -13.64
C LEU A 68 -8.95 7.03 -14.76
N MET A 69 -7.83 7.70 -14.47
CA MET A 69 -7.10 8.50 -15.43
C MET A 69 -6.57 7.65 -16.59
N THR A 70 -6.04 6.46 -16.32
CA THR A 70 -5.53 5.54 -17.36
C THR A 70 -6.66 5.01 -18.25
N ARG A 71 -7.83 4.73 -17.68
CA ARG A 71 -9.02 4.35 -18.44
C ARG A 71 -9.55 5.48 -19.33
N GLN A 72 -9.51 6.71 -18.82
CA GLN A 72 -9.83 7.90 -19.62
C GLN A 72 -8.79 8.12 -20.72
N PHE A 73 -7.50 7.92 -20.43
CA PHE A 73 -6.43 7.97 -21.41
C PHE A 73 -6.71 6.99 -22.55
N HIS A 74 -6.88 5.70 -22.24
CA HIS A 74 -7.22 4.69 -23.25
C HIS A 74 -8.45 5.09 -24.09
N THR A 75 -9.54 5.53 -23.45
CA THR A 75 -10.78 5.93 -24.15
C THR A 75 -10.56 7.11 -25.11
N LEU A 76 -9.88 8.15 -24.66
CA LEU A 76 -9.61 9.35 -25.46
C LEU A 76 -8.62 9.05 -26.60
N PHE A 77 -7.61 8.22 -26.33
CA PHE A 77 -6.61 7.82 -27.32
C PHE A 77 -7.24 6.98 -28.43
N LYS A 78 -8.08 6.01 -28.05
CA LYS A 78 -8.87 5.21 -28.97
C LYS A 78 -9.83 6.04 -29.84
N ALA A 79 -10.35 7.14 -29.29
CA ALA A 79 -11.19 8.07 -30.04
C ALA A 79 -10.40 8.94 -31.06
N GLY A 80 -9.09 8.76 -31.17
CA GLY A 80 -8.25 9.49 -32.13
C GLY A 80 -7.93 10.93 -31.70
N ILE A 81 -8.12 11.28 -30.43
CA ILE A 81 -7.81 12.61 -29.91
C ILE A 81 -6.28 12.77 -29.89
N SER A 82 -5.78 13.93 -30.33
CA SER A 82 -4.34 14.22 -30.32
C SER A 82 -3.78 14.12 -28.89
N MET A 83 -2.53 13.65 -28.76
CA MET A 83 -1.89 13.42 -27.46
C MET A 83 -1.90 14.68 -26.57
N GLU A 84 -1.66 15.85 -27.15
CA GLU A 84 -1.69 17.14 -26.44
C GLU A 84 -3.08 17.48 -25.89
N SER A 85 -4.12 17.39 -26.72
CA SER A 85 -5.51 17.65 -26.31
C SER A 85 -6.00 16.63 -25.28
N LEU A 86 -5.58 15.38 -25.43
CA LEU A 86 -5.87 14.30 -24.50
C LEU A 86 -5.28 14.58 -23.13
N LEU A 87 -3.97 14.86 -23.04
CA LEU A 87 -3.30 15.13 -21.76
C LEU A 87 -3.88 16.37 -21.09
N THR A 88 -4.23 17.40 -21.87
CA THR A 88 -4.95 18.59 -21.39
C THR A 88 -6.30 18.21 -20.78
N THR A 89 -7.07 17.38 -21.47
CA THR A 89 -8.39 16.90 -20.99
C THR A 89 -8.25 16.10 -19.70
N LEU A 90 -7.27 15.20 -19.61
CA LEU A 90 -7.00 14.43 -18.39
C LEU A 90 -6.61 15.34 -17.21
N ALA A 91 -5.79 16.36 -17.45
CA ALA A 91 -5.39 17.32 -16.43
C ALA A 91 -6.59 18.14 -15.91
N HIS A 92 -7.54 18.49 -16.78
CA HIS A 92 -8.75 19.22 -16.38
C HIS A 92 -9.80 18.36 -15.66
N GLN A 93 -9.94 17.09 -16.04
CA GLN A 93 -10.93 16.19 -15.44
C GLN A 93 -10.48 15.60 -14.09
N THR A 94 -9.18 15.67 -13.79
CA THR A 94 -8.61 15.15 -12.56
C THR A 94 -8.97 16.02 -11.35
N LYS A 95 -9.51 15.41 -10.29
CA LYS A 95 -9.84 16.09 -9.03
C LYS A 95 -8.64 16.31 -8.10
N ASN A 96 -7.61 15.48 -8.24
CA ASN A 96 -6.41 15.55 -7.41
C ASN A 96 -5.41 16.57 -7.97
N LYS A 97 -5.15 17.64 -7.22
CA LYS A 97 -4.21 18.70 -7.62
C LYS A 97 -2.81 18.18 -7.98
N THR A 98 -2.28 17.24 -7.20
CA THR A 98 -0.95 16.64 -7.44
C THR A 98 -0.89 15.91 -8.79
N LEU A 99 -1.95 15.16 -9.12
CA LEU A 99 -2.04 14.45 -10.39
C LEU A 99 -2.28 15.42 -11.55
N GLN A 100 -3.11 16.45 -11.36
CA GLN A 100 -3.33 17.52 -12.34
C GLN A 100 -2.02 18.25 -12.70
N GLU A 101 -1.26 18.72 -11.71
CA GLU A 101 0.03 19.37 -11.93
C GLU A 101 1.03 18.44 -12.63
N THR A 102 1.02 17.15 -12.27
CA THR A 102 1.86 16.14 -12.91
C THR A 102 1.49 15.96 -14.39
N LEU A 103 0.20 15.86 -14.70
CA LEU A 103 -0.28 15.74 -16.09
C LEU A 103 0.06 16.99 -16.92
N GLN A 104 0.00 18.19 -16.34
CA GLN A 104 0.42 19.42 -17.03
C GLN A 104 1.94 19.42 -17.33
N ARG A 105 2.77 18.91 -16.42
CA ARG A 105 4.21 18.76 -16.65
C ARG A 105 4.50 17.71 -17.74
N ILE A 106 3.77 16.61 -17.72
CA ILE A 106 3.86 15.57 -18.76
C ILE A 106 3.46 16.15 -20.11
N GLN A 107 2.31 16.84 -20.20
CA GLN A 107 1.86 17.54 -21.40
C GLN A 107 2.95 18.47 -21.93
N THR A 108 3.51 19.34 -21.09
CA THR A 108 4.57 20.28 -21.47
C THR A 108 5.78 19.55 -22.02
N SER A 109 6.21 18.46 -21.38
CA SER A 109 7.34 17.63 -21.81
C SER A 109 7.07 16.97 -23.17
N VAL A 110 5.86 16.46 -23.40
CA VAL A 110 5.45 15.85 -24.67
C VAL A 110 5.34 16.90 -25.78
N SER A 111 4.76 18.08 -25.52
CA SER A 111 4.70 19.19 -26.47
C SER A 111 6.10 19.72 -26.84
N GLN A 112 7.10 19.54 -25.98
CA GLN A 112 8.52 19.82 -26.26
C GLN A 112 9.24 18.71 -27.04
N GLY A 113 8.53 17.64 -27.44
CA GLY A 113 9.08 16.55 -28.25
C GLY A 113 9.69 15.40 -27.44
N ALA A 114 9.53 15.36 -26.11
CA ALA A 114 9.93 14.18 -25.34
C ALA A 114 8.95 13.03 -25.58
N SER A 115 9.47 11.79 -25.59
CA SER A 115 8.64 10.59 -25.67
C SER A 115 7.67 10.51 -24.48
N LEU A 116 6.52 9.88 -24.67
CA LEU A 116 5.49 9.72 -23.65
C LEU A 116 6.06 9.00 -22.42
N SER A 117 6.71 7.86 -22.66
CA SER A 117 7.37 7.04 -21.63
C SER A 117 8.38 7.84 -20.80
N LYS A 118 9.25 8.62 -21.44
CA LYS A 118 10.24 9.47 -20.74
C LYS A 118 9.58 10.57 -19.93
N SER A 119 8.46 11.12 -20.41
CA SER A 119 7.71 12.17 -19.70
C SER A 119 7.06 11.61 -18.44
N PHE A 120 6.46 10.41 -18.49
CA PHE A 120 5.92 9.72 -17.32
C PHE A 120 7.03 9.27 -16.34
N ALA A 121 8.18 8.83 -16.85
CA ALA A 121 9.32 8.38 -16.04
C ALA A 121 9.90 9.47 -15.10
N LYS A 122 9.67 10.75 -15.40
CA LYS A 122 10.05 11.87 -14.51
C LYS A 122 9.24 11.90 -13.20
N HIS A 123 8.19 11.08 -13.08
CA HIS A 123 7.25 11.08 -11.97
C HIS A 123 7.10 9.70 -11.30
N PRO A 124 8.19 9.05 -10.83
CA PRO A 124 8.18 7.67 -10.30
C PRO A 124 7.40 7.51 -8.99
N LYS A 125 7.03 8.61 -8.32
CA LYS A 125 6.20 8.59 -7.11
C LYS A 125 4.71 8.36 -7.40
N ILE A 126 4.29 8.56 -8.64
CA ILE A 126 2.90 8.41 -9.10
C ILE A 126 2.82 7.22 -10.05
N PHE A 127 3.75 7.11 -10.99
CA PHE A 127 3.79 6.01 -11.96
C PHE A 127 4.89 5.03 -11.56
N ASN A 128 4.50 3.78 -11.28
CA ASN A 128 5.46 2.73 -10.97
C ASN A 128 6.22 2.28 -12.23
N ASP A 129 7.28 1.48 -12.02
CA ASP A 129 8.14 0.99 -13.10
C ASP A 129 7.35 0.17 -14.14
N LEU A 130 6.30 -0.55 -13.71
CA LEU A 130 5.39 -1.25 -14.61
C LEU A 130 4.69 -0.32 -15.58
N TYR A 131 4.08 0.75 -15.08
CA TYR A 131 3.39 1.75 -15.89
C TYR A 131 4.32 2.34 -16.94
N ILE A 132 5.52 2.74 -16.52
CA ILE A 132 6.52 3.37 -17.38
C ILE A 132 7.02 2.36 -18.44
N SER A 133 7.32 1.13 -18.04
CA SER A 133 7.86 0.09 -18.92
C SER A 133 6.84 -0.34 -19.97
N MET A 134 5.57 -0.47 -19.59
CA MET A 134 4.48 -0.76 -20.53
C MET A 134 4.30 0.38 -21.53
N LEU A 135 4.27 1.64 -21.08
CA LEU A 135 4.20 2.78 -21.99
C LEU A 135 5.38 2.82 -22.96
N ALA A 136 6.61 2.58 -22.49
CA ALA A 136 7.81 2.55 -23.33
C ALA A 136 7.71 1.49 -24.42
N ALA A 137 7.30 0.27 -24.04
CA ALA A 137 7.11 -0.83 -24.96
C ALA A 137 5.99 -0.54 -25.98
N GLY A 138 4.90 0.08 -25.53
CA GLY A 138 3.78 0.46 -26.39
C GLY A 138 4.12 1.57 -27.38
N GLU A 139 4.95 2.52 -26.96
CA GLU A 139 5.46 3.61 -27.78
C GLU A 139 6.48 3.11 -28.83
N GLU A 140 7.42 2.24 -28.45
CA GLU A 140 8.42 1.66 -29.36
C GLU A 140 7.78 0.76 -30.43
N ALA A 141 6.80 -0.06 -30.03
CA ALA A 141 6.14 -1.02 -30.93
C ALA A 141 4.90 -0.43 -31.65
N GLY A 142 4.50 0.81 -31.38
CA GLY A 142 3.36 1.46 -32.04
C GLY A 142 1.98 0.89 -31.66
N ILE A 143 1.89 0.20 -30.53
CA ILE A 143 0.72 -0.57 -30.04
C ILE A 143 0.11 0.07 -28.78
N LEU A 144 0.20 1.40 -28.66
CA LEU A 144 -0.12 2.12 -27.44
C LEU A 144 -1.59 1.94 -26.98
N GLU A 145 -2.55 1.80 -27.90
CA GLU A 145 -3.96 1.54 -27.55
C GLU A 145 -4.11 0.24 -26.75
N GLY A 146 -3.56 -0.86 -27.27
CA GLY A 146 -3.62 -2.17 -26.60
C GLY A 146 -2.89 -2.17 -25.26
N VAL A 147 -1.74 -1.49 -25.19
CA VAL A 147 -0.98 -1.33 -23.94
C VAL A 147 -1.76 -0.54 -22.90
N LEU A 148 -2.37 0.59 -23.27
CA LEU A 148 -3.18 1.42 -22.35
C LEU A 148 -4.41 0.65 -21.83
N LYS A 149 -5.05 -0.16 -22.69
CA LYS A 149 -6.15 -1.04 -22.28
C LYS A 149 -5.68 -2.05 -21.24
N ASN A 150 -4.62 -2.79 -21.55
CA ASN A 150 -4.09 -3.82 -20.66
C ASN A 150 -3.59 -3.22 -19.34
N LEU A 151 -2.96 -2.05 -19.39
CA LEU A 151 -2.51 -1.31 -18.20
C LEU A 151 -3.71 -0.89 -17.32
N SER A 152 -4.79 -0.39 -17.92
CA SER A 152 -6.03 -0.08 -17.19
C SER A 152 -6.61 -1.32 -16.50
N ASP A 153 -6.69 -2.44 -17.23
CA ASP A 153 -7.24 -3.69 -16.69
C ASP A 153 -6.37 -4.26 -15.56
N LEU A 154 -5.04 -4.23 -15.72
CA LEU A 154 -4.09 -4.66 -14.69
C LEU A 154 -4.18 -3.78 -13.43
N LEU A 155 -4.16 -2.46 -13.56
CA LEU A 155 -4.23 -1.55 -12.42
C LEU A 155 -5.57 -1.68 -11.68
N GLN A 156 -6.69 -1.89 -12.41
CA GLN A 156 -8.00 -2.13 -11.81
C GLN A 156 -7.97 -3.39 -10.94
N LYS A 157 -7.43 -4.50 -11.45
CA LYS A 157 -7.29 -5.75 -10.68
C LYS A 157 -6.39 -5.56 -9.45
N GLU A 158 -5.28 -4.83 -9.59
CA GLU A 158 -4.41 -4.53 -8.46
C GLU A 158 -5.13 -3.75 -7.36
N VAL A 159 -5.88 -2.72 -7.72
CA VAL A 159 -6.67 -1.93 -6.78
C VAL A 159 -7.70 -2.80 -6.07
N GLU A 160 -8.41 -3.66 -6.79
CA GLU A 160 -9.41 -4.57 -6.20
C GLU A 160 -8.78 -5.55 -5.21
N ILE A 161 -7.63 -6.15 -5.56
CA ILE A 161 -6.89 -7.04 -4.68
C ILE A 161 -6.43 -6.29 -3.42
N HIS A 162 -5.81 -5.12 -3.58
CA HIS A 162 -5.34 -4.31 -2.44
C HIS A 162 -6.49 -3.85 -1.54
N ALA A 163 -7.60 -3.41 -2.12
CA ALA A 163 -8.79 -3.01 -1.38
C ALA A 163 -9.39 -4.19 -0.60
N GLY A 164 -9.48 -5.37 -1.23
CA GLY A 164 -9.96 -6.58 -0.60
C GLY A 164 -9.05 -7.05 0.55
N VAL A 165 -7.72 -7.09 0.34
CA VAL A 165 -6.75 -7.44 1.39
C VAL A 165 -6.79 -6.43 2.53
N LYS A 166 -6.90 -5.13 2.23
CA LYS A 166 -7.03 -4.08 3.24
C LYS A 166 -8.31 -4.25 4.06
N SER A 167 -9.42 -4.55 3.41
CA SER A 167 -10.72 -4.79 4.05
C SER A 167 -10.67 -6.03 4.96
N ALA A 168 -10.18 -7.16 4.45
CA ALA A 168 -10.12 -8.40 5.20
C ALA A 168 -9.14 -8.35 6.39
N THR A 169 -8.08 -7.55 6.29
CA THR A 169 -7.13 -7.35 7.41
C THR A 169 -7.56 -6.27 8.40
N LEU A 170 -8.62 -5.51 8.13
CA LEU A 170 -9.07 -4.43 9.02
C LEU A 170 -9.57 -4.98 10.36
N TYR A 171 -10.45 -5.98 10.34
CA TYR A 171 -11.00 -6.59 11.56
C TYR A 171 -9.90 -7.18 12.47
N PRO A 172 -8.97 -8.04 11.99
CA PRO A 172 -7.86 -8.53 12.79
C PRO A 172 -7.00 -7.40 13.39
N LYS A 173 -6.72 -6.33 12.63
CA LYS A 173 -5.94 -5.19 13.13
C LYS A 173 -6.65 -4.46 14.28
N ILE A 174 -7.97 -4.28 14.18
CA ILE A 174 -8.76 -3.65 15.25
C ILE A 174 -8.75 -4.53 16.50
N VAL A 175 -9.02 -5.83 16.37
CA VAL A 175 -9.03 -6.77 17.49
C VAL A 175 -7.68 -6.81 18.19
N VAL A 176 -6.59 -7.04 17.44
CA VAL A 176 -5.22 -7.05 18.00
C VAL A 176 -4.89 -5.71 18.66
N GLY A 177 -5.31 -4.59 18.08
CA GLY A 177 -5.16 -3.26 18.67
C GLY A 177 -5.85 -3.13 20.03
N VAL A 178 -7.12 -3.54 20.12
CA VAL A 178 -7.89 -3.52 21.38
C VAL A 178 -7.26 -4.44 22.43
N LEU A 179 -6.86 -5.66 22.05
CA LEU A 179 -6.19 -6.61 22.95
C LEU A 179 -4.86 -6.04 23.46
N THR A 180 -4.09 -5.38 22.59
CA THR A 180 -2.82 -4.74 22.96
C THR A 180 -3.04 -3.60 23.96
N VAL A 181 -4.06 -2.77 23.75
CA VAL A 181 -4.43 -1.69 24.68
C VAL A 181 -4.89 -2.28 26.02
N ALA A 182 -5.78 -3.28 26.00
CA ALA A 182 -6.29 -3.95 27.20
C ALA A 182 -5.15 -4.59 28.01
N LEU A 183 -4.24 -5.31 27.36
CA LEU A 183 -3.05 -5.89 27.97
C LEU A 183 -2.13 -4.82 28.58
N THR A 184 -1.91 -3.71 27.87
CA THR A 184 -1.08 -2.60 28.37
C THR A 184 -1.70 -1.98 29.63
N VAL A 185 -2.99 -1.68 29.60
CA VAL A 185 -3.74 -1.16 30.76
C VAL A 185 -3.64 -2.12 31.94
N MET A 186 -3.82 -3.42 31.69
CA MET A 186 -3.75 -4.43 32.73
C MET A 186 -2.36 -4.49 33.36
N LEU A 187 -1.30 -4.52 32.54
CA LEU A 187 0.07 -4.59 33.03
C LEU A 187 0.50 -3.32 33.76
N VAL A 188 0.17 -2.14 33.26
CA VAL A 188 0.70 -0.87 33.81
C VAL A 188 -0.05 -0.42 35.06
N TRP A 189 -1.37 -0.62 35.12
CA TRP A 189 -2.20 -0.12 36.21
C TRP A 189 -2.77 -1.21 37.11
N VAL A 190 -3.34 -2.27 36.54
CA VAL A 190 -4.12 -3.26 37.31
C VAL A 190 -3.19 -4.19 38.11
N ILE A 191 -2.25 -4.85 37.44
CA ILE A 191 -1.36 -5.85 38.05
C ILE A 191 -0.52 -5.27 39.22
N PRO A 192 0.09 -4.06 39.11
CA PRO A 192 0.83 -3.47 40.22
C PRO A 192 -0.04 -3.17 41.45
N GLU A 193 -1.29 -2.77 41.25
CA GLU A 193 -2.19 -2.46 42.36
C GLU A 193 -2.59 -3.73 43.12
N PHE A 194 -2.85 -4.83 42.38
CA PHE A 194 -3.00 -6.15 42.98
C PHE A 194 -1.74 -6.57 43.74
N ALA A 195 -0.55 -6.39 43.17
CA ALA A 195 0.69 -6.78 43.86
C ALA A 195 0.90 -6.04 45.18
N LYS A 196 0.59 -4.73 45.25
CA LYS A 196 0.61 -3.97 46.51
C LYS A 196 -0.38 -4.53 47.52
N PHE A 197 -1.60 -4.86 47.09
CA PHE A 197 -2.61 -5.48 47.95
C PHE A 197 -2.10 -6.81 48.54
N TYR A 198 -1.53 -7.69 47.72
CA TYR A 198 -1.01 -8.99 48.16
C TYR A 198 0.22 -8.91 49.06
N ALA A 199 1.07 -7.88 48.90
CA ALA A 199 2.24 -7.68 49.76
C ALA A 199 1.88 -7.59 51.26
N HIS A 200 0.66 -7.16 51.60
CA HIS A 200 0.18 -7.07 52.98
C HIS A 200 -0.11 -8.44 53.61
N TYR A 201 -0.40 -9.46 52.80
CA TYR A 201 -0.78 -10.80 53.26
C TYR A 201 0.38 -11.79 53.38
N LYS A 202 1.63 -11.36 53.09
CA LYS A 202 2.86 -12.18 53.14
C LYS A 202 2.78 -13.54 52.41
N SER A 203 1.87 -13.66 51.45
CA SER A 203 1.71 -14.87 50.63
C SER A 203 2.50 -14.73 49.33
N GLU A 204 3.13 -15.81 48.89
CA GLU A 204 3.85 -15.80 47.62
C GLU A 204 2.88 -15.69 46.44
N LEU A 205 3.15 -14.73 45.55
CA LEU A 205 2.35 -14.58 44.35
C LEU A 205 2.52 -15.81 43.43
N PRO A 206 1.42 -16.31 42.84
CA PRO A 206 1.49 -17.38 41.86
C PRO A 206 2.39 -17.03 40.66
N LEU A 207 2.94 -18.08 40.04
CA LEU A 207 3.88 -17.94 38.93
C LEU A 207 3.32 -17.09 37.75
N PRO A 208 2.06 -17.26 37.30
CA PRO A 208 1.49 -16.40 36.25
C PRO A 208 1.47 -14.91 36.62
N THR A 209 1.10 -14.57 37.85
CA THR A 209 1.08 -13.20 38.35
C THR A 209 2.49 -12.62 38.47
N ARG A 210 3.49 -13.43 38.87
CA ARG A 210 4.90 -13.01 38.90
C ARG A 210 5.46 -12.70 37.52
N ILE A 211 5.15 -13.52 36.50
CA ILE A 211 5.56 -13.25 35.12
C ILE A 211 4.98 -11.90 34.64
N LEU A 212 3.68 -11.67 34.89
CA LEU A 212 3.02 -10.43 34.50
C LEU A 212 3.55 -9.21 35.25
N LEU A 213 3.93 -9.35 36.52
CA LEU A 213 4.61 -8.29 37.27
C LEU A 213 5.99 -7.97 36.70
N GLY A 214 6.76 -8.99 36.31
CA GLY A 214 8.02 -8.79 35.61
C GLY A 214 7.83 -8.04 34.29
N ALA A 215 6.85 -8.46 33.48
CA ALA A 215 6.49 -7.79 32.23
C ALA A 215 6.02 -6.34 32.47
N SER A 216 5.22 -6.11 33.51
CA SER A 216 4.78 -4.77 33.94
C SER A 216 5.96 -3.88 34.31
N TYR A 217 6.92 -4.39 35.08
CA TYR A 217 8.11 -3.65 35.47
C TYR A 217 8.95 -3.25 34.25
N VAL A 218 9.19 -4.19 33.33
CA VAL A 218 9.88 -3.91 32.06
C VAL A 218 9.14 -2.85 31.25
N LEU A 219 7.83 -2.97 31.11
CA LEU A 219 7.04 -2.03 30.32
C LEU A 219 6.98 -0.62 30.96
N ARG A 220 6.89 -0.53 32.29
CA ARG A 220 6.77 0.74 33.00
C ARG A 220 8.09 1.50 33.10
N TYR A 221 9.19 0.81 33.41
CA TYR A 221 10.50 1.44 33.63
C TYR A 221 11.38 1.45 32.38
N TYR A 222 11.25 0.42 31.54
CA TYR A 222 12.04 0.23 30.31
C TYR A 222 11.18 0.29 29.04
N GLY A 223 9.93 0.75 29.09
CA GLY A 223 9.05 0.82 27.92
C GLY A 223 9.65 1.62 26.76
N TRP A 224 10.41 2.69 27.06
CA TRP A 224 11.17 3.45 26.06
C TRP A 224 12.31 2.62 25.43
N ALA A 225 12.99 1.78 26.23
CA ALA A 225 14.04 0.89 25.75
C ALA A 225 13.46 -0.28 24.93
N VAL A 226 12.30 -0.81 25.32
CA VAL A 226 11.54 -1.80 24.52
C VAL A 226 11.10 -1.19 23.20
N GLY A 227 10.56 0.03 23.21
CA GLY A 227 10.21 0.77 21.99
C GLY A 227 11.42 1.01 21.08
N LEU A 228 12.57 1.41 21.64
CA LEU A 228 13.81 1.56 20.90
C LEU A 228 14.35 0.22 20.36
N PHE A 229 14.22 -0.87 21.11
CA PHE A 229 14.64 -2.20 20.68
C PHE A 229 13.84 -2.67 19.47
N PHE A 230 12.50 -2.65 19.55
CA PHE A 230 11.64 -3.01 18.43
C PHE A 230 11.75 -2.02 17.26
N GLY A 231 11.88 -0.72 17.54
CA GLY A 231 12.13 0.29 16.52
C GLY A 231 13.47 0.10 15.81
N GLY A 232 14.51 -0.26 16.57
CA GLY A 232 15.84 -0.59 16.05
C GLY A 232 15.81 -1.85 15.18
N ILE A 233 15.14 -2.91 15.63
CA ILE A 233 14.90 -4.12 14.81
C ILE A 233 14.15 -3.77 13.53
N PHE A 234 13.09 -2.97 13.62
CA PHE A 234 12.31 -2.56 12.46
C PHE A 234 13.17 -1.79 11.45
N LEU A 235 13.99 -0.84 11.91
CA LEU A 235 14.90 -0.09 11.05
C LEU A 235 16.01 -0.97 10.47
N ALA A 236 16.55 -1.91 11.25
CA ALA A 236 17.56 -2.86 10.79
C ALA A 236 16.98 -3.80 9.72
N LEU A 237 15.79 -4.36 9.93
CA LEU A 237 15.08 -5.17 8.96
C LEU A 237 14.73 -4.37 7.70
N LYS A 238 14.26 -3.12 7.85
CA LYS A 238 14.00 -2.22 6.73
C LYS A 238 15.26 -1.98 5.91
N ARG A 239 16.39 -1.70 6.57
CA ARG A 239 17.68 -1.49 5.91
C ARG A 239 18.18 -2.77 5.23
N TYR A 240 18.03 -3.91 5.88
CA TYR A 240 18.36 -5.22 5.34
C TYR A 240 17.52 -5.54 4.09
N TYR A 241 16.22 -5.23 4.09
CA TYR A 241 15.33 -5.43 2.93
C TYR A 241 15.75 -4.61 1.69
N HIS A 242 16.43 -3.48 1.88
CA HIS A 242 16.95 -2.69 0.75
C HIS A 242 18.22 -3.28 0.14
N THR A 243 18.82 -4.30 0.75
CA THR A 243 19.96 -5.02 0.16
C THR A 243 19.47 -6.13 -0.78
N PRO A 244 20.18 -6.44 -1.88
CA PRO A 244 19.75 -7.49 -2.83
C PRO A 244 19.57 -8.86 -2.18
N GLU A 245 20.47 -9.25 -1.27
CA GLU A 245 20.37 -10.52 -0.53
C GLU A 245 19.25 -10.51 0.50
N GLY A 246 19.06 -9.38 1.19
CA GLY A 246 18.02 -9.25 2.20
C GLY A 246 16.62 -9.26 1.60
N LYS A 247 16.42 -8.59 0.45
CA LYS A 247 15.17 -8.65 -0.31
C LYS A 247 14.84 -10.10 -0.68
N PHE A 248 15.78 -10.82 -1.28
CA PHE A 248 15.62 -12.23 -1.68
C PHE A 248 15.26 -13.14 -0.49
N ARG A 249 16.01 -13.08 0.62
CA ARG A 249 15.74 -13.95 1.79
C ARG A 249 14.41 -13.63 2.46
N ILE A 250 14.08 -12.35 2.61
CA ILE A 250 12.80 -11.93 3.20
C ILE A 250 11.64 -12.38 2.30
N ASP A 251 11.74 -12.17 0.99
CA ASP A 251 10.71 -12.58 0.03
C ASP A 251 10.53 -14.10 0.00
N GLN A 252 11.62 -14.87 0.13
CA GLN A 252 11.59 -16.33 0.25
C GLN A 252 10.86 -16.79 1.53
N ILE A 253 11.07 -16.11 2.66
CA ILE A 253 10.34 -16.39 3.90
C ILE A 253 8.86 -16.03 3.74
N ARG A 254 8.53 -14.89 3.11
CA ARG A 254 7.14 -14.44 2.91
C ARG A 254 6.32 -15.44 2.11
N TRP A 255 6.92 -16.13 1.15
CA TRP A 255 6.26 -17.21 0.39
C TRP A 255 5.94 -18.46 1.20
N LYS A 256 6.65 -18.70 2.30
CA LYS A 256 6.40 -19.85 3.18
C LYS A 256 5.34 -19.57 4.25
N ILE A 257 4.90 -18.32 4.39
CA ILE A 257 3.85 -17.97 5.36
C ILE A 257 2.53 -18.59 4.89
N PRO A 258 1.85 -19.40 5.72
CA PRO A 258 0.55 -19.96 5.37
C PRO A 258 -0.45 -18.86 4.98
N VAL A 259 -1.31 -19.15 4.01
CA VAL A 259 -2.31 -18.23 3.45
C VAL A 259 -1.70 -17.07 2.64
N PHE A 260 -0.86 -16.23 3.24
CA PHE A 260 -0.28 -15.04 2.58
C PHE A 260 0.76 -15.40 1.51
N GLY A 261 1.56 -16.43 1.74
CA GLY A 261 2.53 -16.93 0.77
C GLY A 261 1.86 -17.51 -0.46
N LEU A 262 0.85 -18.36 -0.27
CA LEU A 262 0.02 -18.91 -1.33
C LEU A 262 -0.68 -17.80 -2.13
N LEU A 263 -1.25 -16.81 -1.44
CA LEU A 263 -1.88 -15.66 -2.09
C LEU A 263 -0.87 -14.86 -2.92
N ALA A 264 0.32 -14.58 -2.37
CA ALA A 264 1.38 -13.85 -3.08
C ALA A 264 1.88 -14.62 -4.31
N GLN A 265 2.02 -15.94 -4.22
CA GLN A 265 2.38 -16.79 -5.36
C GLN A 265 1.29 -16.74 -6.45
N LYS A 266 0.00 -16.89 -6.11
CA LYS A 266 -1.08 -16.79 -7.08
C LYS A 266 -1.14 -15.41 -7.75
N ILE A 267 -0.98 -14.33 -6.98
CA ILE A 267 -0.90 -12.96 -7.52
C ILE A 267 0.28 -12.82 -8.50
N GLY A 268 1.45 -13.37 -8.14
CA GLY A 268 2.61 -13.40 -9.03
C GLY A 268 2.33 -14.14 -10.34
N ASN A 269 1.81 -15.37 -10.25
CA ASN A 269 1.45 -16.19 -11.42
C ASN A 269 0.40 -15.50 -12.30
N ALA A 270 -0.63 -14.88 -11.72
CA ALA A 270 -1.64 -14.12 -12.45
C ALA A 270 -1.03 -12.92 -13.20
N ARG A 271 -0.18 -12.14 -12.51
CA ARG A 271 0.51 -10.98 -13.09
C ARG A 271 1.40 -11.39 -14.25
N PHE A 272 2.19 -12.46 -14.07
CA PHE A 272 3.01 -13.03 -15.13
C PHE A 272 2.16 -13.40 -16.35
N ALA A 273 1.07 -14.15 -16.14
CA ALA A 273 0.22 -14.62 -17.23
C ALA A 273 -0.46 -13.48 -17.98
N HIS A 274 -1.02 -12.49 -17.27
CA HIS A 274 -1.67 -11.33 -17.89
C HIS A 274 -0.69 -10.46 -18.68
N ILE A 275 0.47 -10.13 -18.09
CA ILE A 275 1.45 -9.27 -18.77
C ILE A 275 2.06 -9.99 -19.97
N LEU A 276 2.46 -11.25 -19.82
CA LEU A 276 3.06 -12.01 -20.92
C LEU A 276 2.05 -12.22 -22.05
N SER A 277 0.80 -12.59 -21.75
CA SER A 277 -0.29 -12.70 -22.74
C SER A 277 -0.50 -11.39 -23.49
N ALA A 278 -0.65 -10.29 -22.75
CA ALA A 278 -0.89 -8.96 -23.31
C ALA A 278 0.22 -8.51 -24.27
N LEU A 279 1.49 -8.67 -23.86
CA LEU A 279 2.64 -8.24 -24.65
C LEU A 279 2.88 -9.16 -25.84
N TYR A 280 2.74 -10.48 -25.66
CA TYR A 280 2.88 -11.45 -26.73
C TYR A 280 1.82 -11.25 -27.82
N LYS A 281 0.55 -11.05 -27.43
CA LYS A 281 -0.55 -10.75 -28.36
C LYS A 281 -0.33 -9.47 -29.16
N SER A 282 0.41 -8.52 -28.59
CA SER A 282 0.73 -7.26 -29.26
C SER A 282 1.98 -7.35 -30.14
N GLY A 283 2.51 -8.56 -30.37
CA GLY A 283 3.60 -8.83 -31.31
C GLY A 283 5.01 -8.67 -30.74
N LEU A 284 5.17 -8.47 -29.41
CA LEU A 284 6.49 -8.44 -28.80
C LEU A 284 7.09 -9.84 -28.72
N SER A 285 8.39 -9.94 -29.03
CA SER A 285 9.16 -11.18 -28.80
C SER A 285 9.13 -11.59 -27.33
N VAL A 286 9.04 -12.89 -27.05
CA VAL A 286 8.98 -13.45 -25.70
C VAL A 286 10.12 -12.96 -24.78
N PRO A 287 11.40 -12.91 -25.19
CA PRO A 287 12.47 -12.40 -24.31
C PRO A 287 12.28 -10.94 -23.88
N LYS A 288 11.86 -10.07 -24.81
CA LYS A 288 11.52 -8.66 -24.49
C LYS A 288 10.33 -8.59 -23.53
N ALA A 289 9.28 -9.38 -23.78
CA ALA A 289 8.12 -9.43 -22.89
C ALA A 289 8.50 -9.90 -21.48
N LEU A 290 9.33 -10.94 -21.36
CA LEU A 290 9.83 -11.43 -20.06
C LEU A 290 10.68 -10.40 -19.32
N GLY A 291 11.51 -9.63 -20.02
CA GLY A 291 12.26 -8.52 -19.40
C GLY A 291 11.34 -7.44 -18.83
N LEU A 292 10.22 -7.18 -19.49
CA LEU A 292 9.19 -6.28 -18.97
C LEU A 292 8.47 -6.92 -17.78
N VAL A 293 8.06 -8.19 -17.84
CA VAL A 293 7.43 -8.88 -16.71
C VAL A 293 8.36 -8.87 -15.49
N GLU A 294 9.65 -9.17 -15.67
CA GLU A 294 10.68 -9.15 -14.62
C GLU A 294 10.72 -7.82 -13.85
N ALA A 295 10.68 -6.70 -14.57
CA ALA A 295 10.73 -5.35 -13.98
C ALA A 295 9.48 -4.99 -13.16
N THR A 296 8.40 -5.78 -13.30
CA THR A 296 7.07 -5.47 -12.75
C THR A 296 6.72 -6.32 -11.54
N ILE A 297 7.46 -7.40 -11.32
CA ILE A 297 7.22 -8.32 -10.23
C ILE A 297 7.98 -7.83 -9.00
N GLU A 298 7.21 -7.55 -7.94
CA GLU A 298 7.77 -7.03 -6.69
C GLU A 298 8.68 -8.05 -5.98
N ASN A 299 8.32 -9.33 -6.07
CA ASN A 299 9.00 -10.42 -5.39
C ASN A 299 10.32 -10.79 -6.10
N GLU A 300 11.43 -10.67 -5.38
CA GLU A 300 12.76 -10.91 -5.94
C GLU A 300 13.02 -12.37 -6.34
N VAL A 301 12.39 -13.34 -5.66
CA VAL A 301 12.54 -14.77 -5.98
C VAL A 301 11.98 -15.03 -7.37
N MET A 302 10.75 -14.59 -7.62
CA MET A 302 10.10 -14.74 -8.91
C MET A 302 10.79 -13.93 -10.02
N ALA A 303 11.25 -12.72 -9.72
CA ALA A 303 11.99 -11.91 -10.69
C ALA A 303 13.29 -12.60 -11.14
N ARG A 304 14.00 -13.28 -10.23
CA ARG A 304 15.20 -14.09 -10.58
C ARG A 304 14.83 -15.29 -11.44
N ASP A 305 13.76 -16.00 -11.12
CA ASP A 305 13.29 -17.14 -11.90
C ASP A 305 12.90 -16.70 -13.34
N ILE A 306 12.23 -15.55 -13.49
CA ILE A 306 11.93 -14.98 -14.82
C ILE A 306 13.20 -14.61 -15.58
N ARG A 307 14.19 -14.00 -14.90
CA ARG A 307 15.48 -13.64 -15.50
C ARG A 307 16.22 -14.88 -16.01
N GLN A 308 16.18 -15.96 -15.24
CA GLN A 308 16.71 -17.26 -15.64
C GLN A 308 15.94 -17.81 -16.86
N ILE A 309 14.61 -17.80 -16.84
CA ILE A 309 13.78 -18.24 -17.97
C ILE A 309 14.11 -17.46 -19.24
N ARG A 310 14.21 -16.12 -19.15
CA ARG A 310 14.60 -15.27 -20.28
C ARG A 310 15.94 -15.70 -20.86
N THR A 311 16.93 -15.92 -20.00
CA THR A 311 18.28 -16.33 -20.41
C THR A 311 18.27 -17.70 -21.11
N GLU A 312 17.47 -18.66 -20.64
CA GLU A 312 17.36 -19.99 -21.26
C GLU A 312 16.63 -19.93 -22.62
N ILE A 313 15.62 -19.07 -22.78
CA ILE A 313 14.92 -18.85 -24.05
C ILE A 313 15.83 -18.16 -25.06
N GLU A 314 16.64 -17.19 -24.63
CA GLU A 314 17.68 -16.57 -25.47
C GLU A 314 18.71 -17.59 -25.97
N ARG A 315 18.91 -18.70 -25.24
CA ARG A 315 19.74 -19.85 -25.64
C ARG A 315 19.00 -20.88 -26.50
N GLY A 316 17.74 -20.65 -26.83
CA GLY A 316 16.93 -21.50 -27.71
C GLY A 316 16.14 -22.61 -27.01
N GLN A 317 16.03 -22.61 -25.68
CA GLN A 317 15.11 -23.53 -24.99
C GLN A 317 13.65 -23.08 -25.12
N SER A 318 12.74 -24.05 -25.02
CA SER A 318 11.31 -23.76 -24.96
C SER A 318 10.95 -23.05 -23.64
N ILE A 319 9.89 -22.23 -23.68
CA ILE A 319 9.44 -21.46 -22.51
C ILE A 319 9.07 -22.42 -21.38
N SER A 320 8.33 -23.47 -21.73
CA SER A 320 7.84 -24.45 -20.77
C SER A 320 8.96 -25.26 -20.11
N GLU A 321 10.02 -25.64 -20.84
CA GLU A 321 11.19 -26.31 -20.26
C GLU A 321 11.97 -25.38 -19.31
N ALA A 322 12.16 -24.12 -19.69
CA ALA A 322 12.81 -23.14 -18.86
C ALA A 322 12.05 -22.92 -17.54
N MET A 323 10.71 -22.86 -17.60
CA MET A 323 9.86 -22.74 -16.41
C MET A 323 9.94 -23.96 -15.49
N ARG A 324 10.05 -25.19 -16.02
CA ARG A 324 10.18 -26.43 -15.21
C ARG A 324 11.42 -26.46 -14.32
N LYS A 325 12.43 -25.64 -14.62
CA LYS A 325 13.68 -25.53 -13.83
C LYS A 325 13.58 -24.56 -12.65
N THR A 326 12.42 -23.95 -12.44
CA THR A 326 12.18 -22.90 -11.44
C THR A 326 11.06 -23.28 -10.47
N GLU A 327 11.04 -22.69 -9.27
CA GLU A 327 10.08 -23.05 -8.21
C GLU A 327 8.90 -22.07 -8.08
N SER A 328 8.99 -20.90 -8.74
CA SER A 328 8.01 -19.82 -8.59
C SER A 328 6.66 -20.07 -9.28
N PHE A 329 6.64 -20.93 -10.31
CA PHE A 329 5.48 -21.12 -11.17
C PHE A 329 4.72 -22.38 -10.79
N SER A 330 3.39 -22.27 -10.77
CA SER A 330 2.58 -23.45 -10.49
C SER A 330 2.66 -24.47 -11.64
N PRO A 331 2.49 -25.78 -11.35
CA PRO A 331 2.46 -26.80 -12.40
C PRO A 331 1.44 -26.53 -13.50
N MET A 332 0.29 -25.96 -13.15
CA MET A 332 -0.78 -25.62 -14.10
C MET A 332 -0.33 -24.55 -15.11
N LEU A 333 0.44 -23.56 -14.66
CA LEU A 333 0.97 -22.50 -15.52
C LEU A 333 2.06 -23.00 -16.46
N VAL A 334 2.93 -23.87 -15.96
CA VAL A 334 3.94 -24.53 -16.79
C VAL A 334 3.29 -25.38 -17.89
N GLU A 335 2.24 -26.14 -17.54
CA GLU A 335 1.54 -27.01 -18.49
C GLU A 335 0.73 -26.20 -19.52
N ALA A 336 0.00 -25.17 -19.09
CA ALA A 336 -0.72 -24.27 -20.00
C ALA A 336 0.23 -23.57 -20.99
N THR A 337 1.43 -23.19 -20.51
CA THR A 337 2.49 -22.62 -21.37
C THR A 337 2.98 -23.67 -22.36
N ALA A 338 3.20 -24.91 -21.93
CA ALA A 338 3.63 -25.99 -22.82
C ALA A 338 2.61 -26.30 -23.93
N ILE A 339 1.32 -26.32 -23.59
CA ILE A 339 0.23 -26.52 -24.56
C ILE A 339 0.16 -25.33 -25.52
N GLY A 340 0.14 -24.10 -25.00
CA GLY A 340 0.05 -22.88 -25.80
C GLY A 340 1.24 -22.66 -26.73
N GLU A 341 2.44 -23.04 -26.29
CA GLU A 341 3.66 -23.00 -27.10
C GLU A 341 3.59 -23.99 -28.27
N LYS A 342 3.08 -25.21 -28.06
CA LYS A 342 2.93 -26.23 -29.11
C LYS A 342 1.80 -25.92 -30.09
N SER A 343 0.69 -25.36 -29.61
CA SER A 343 -0.47 -25.02 -30.44
C SER A 343 -0.37 -23.65 -31.11
N GLY A 344 0.62 -22.83 -30.74
CA GLY A 344 0.75 -21.44 -31.19
C GLY A 344 -0.27 -20.48 -30.58
N SER A 345 -1.00 -20.88 -29.53
CA SER A 345 -2.04 -20.10 -28.87
C SER A 345 -1.65 -19.70 -27.45
N LEU A 346 -0.38 -19.29 -27.26
CA LEU A 346 0.19 -18.98 -25.95
C LEU A 346 -0.51 -17.80 -25.28
N ASP A 347 -0.89 -16.77 -26.03
CA ASP A 347 -1.64 -15.61 -25.52
C ASP A 347 -2.99 -16.02 -24.93
N ASP A 348 -3.76 -16.83 -25.65
CA ASP A 348 -5.08 -17.27 -25.20
C ASP A 348 -4.99 -18.20 -23.97
N MET A 349 -4.03 -19.12 -23.95
CA MET A 349 -3.82 -20.02 -22.80
C MET A 349 -3.39 -19.26 -21.54
N LEU A 350 -2.42 -18.34 -21.67
CA LEU A 350 -1.99 -17.51 -20.55
C LEU A 350 -3.09 -16.57 -20.06
N LYS A 351 -3.89 -16.01 -20.97
CA LYS A 351 -5.02 -15.15 -20.61
C LYS A 351 -6.06 -15.92 -19.80
N ALA A 352 -6.50 -17.07 -20.29
CA ALA A 352 -7.50 -17.91 -19.62
C ALA A 352 -7.03 -18.35 -18.23
N LEU A 353 -5.75 -18.71 -18.11
CA LEU A 353 -5.17 -19.09 -16.84
C LEU A 353 -4.99 -17.89 -15.87
N GLY A 354 -4.62 -16.72 -16.39
CA GLY A 354 -4.59 -15.49 -15.60
C GLY A 354 -5.97 -15.15 -15.02
N GLU A 355 -7.03 -15.28 -15.81
CA GLU A 355 -8.42 -15.09 -15.36
C GLU A 355 -8.83 -16.14 -14.32
N HIS A 356 -8.38 -17.39 -14.48
CA HIS A 356 -8.59 -18.44 -13.47
C HIS A 356 -7.93 -18.08 -12.13
N TYR A 357 -6.67 -17.61 -12.14
CA TYR A 357 -6.03 -17.15 -10.92
C TYR A 357 -6.73 -15.95 -10.30
N ASP A 358 -7.24 -15.00 -11.10
CA ASP A 358 -8.00 -13.85 -10.57
C ASP A 358 -9.21 -14.31 -9.75
N ILE A 359 -9.94 -15.33 -10.24
CA ILE A 359 -11.07 -15.92 -9.52
C ILE A 359 -10.61 -16.54 -8.20
N GLU A 360 -9.55 -17.35 -8.22
CA GLU A 360 -8.99 -17.95 -7.00
C GLU A 360 -8.50 -16.91 -6.00
N ILE A 361 -7.80 -15.87 -6.47
CA ILE A 361 -7.32 -14.75 -5.66
C ILE A 361 -8.51 -14.03 -5.01
N HIS A 362 -9.56 -13.74 -5.78
CA HIS A 362 -10.76 -13.10 -5.26
C HIS A 362 -11.41 -13.92 -4.14
N HIS A 363 -11.55 -15.24 -4.34
CA HIS A 363 -12.06 -16.14 -3.31
C HIS A 363 -11.17 -16.19 -2.06
N MET A 364 -9.85 -16.27 -2.24
CA MET A 364 -8.91 -16.25 -1.12
C MET A 364 -8.97 -14.94 -0.33
N VAL A 365 -9.04 -13.80 -1.01
CA VAL A 365 -9.14 -12.48 -0.38
C VAL A 365 -10.46 -12.35 0.39
N LYS A 366 -11.58 -12.82 -0.18
CA LYS A 366 -12.89 -12.82 0.51
C LYS A 366 -12.89 -13.70 1.76
N ASN A 367 -12.22 -14.84 1.70
CA ASN A 367 -12.15 -15.80 2.80
C ASN A 367 -10.99 -15.52 3.78
N LEU A 368 -10.18 -14.50 3.53
CA LEU A 368 -9.00 -14.19 4.34
C LEU A 368 -9.37 -13.93 5.81
N THR A 369 -10.51 -13.29 6.06
CA THR A 369 -11.03 -13.06 7.43
C THR A 369 -11.33 -14.38 8.15
N THR A 370 -12.04 -15.30 7.48
CA THR A 370 -12.38 -16.63 8.04
C THR A 370 -11.13 -17.46 8.31
N LEU A 371 -10.10 -17.35 7.45
CA LEU A 371 -8.83 -18.04 7.67
C LEU A 371 -8.05 -17.49 8.88
N LEU A 372 -8.22 -16.21 9.21
CA LEU A 372 -7.57 -15.57 10.36
C LEU A 372 -8.34 -15.76 11.68
N GLU A 373 -9.62 -16.13 11.61
CA GLU A 373 -10.51 -16.25 12.77
C GLU A 373 -10.01 -17.27 13.82
N PRO A 374 -9.57 -18.50 13.48
CA PRO A 374 -9.07 -19.45 14.47
C PRO A 374 -7.88 -18.90 15.26
N PHE A 375 -6.98 -18.17 14.60
CA PHE A 375 -5.85 -17.53 15.26
C PHE A 375 -6.30 -16.43 16.24
N LEU A 376 -7.28 -15.62 15.83
CA LEU A 376 -7.84 -14.58 16.70
C LEU A 376 -8.56 -15.17 17.91
N LEU A 377 -9.30 -16.27 17.73
CA LEU A 377 -9.98 -16.96 18.84
C LEU A 377 -8.97 -17.50 19.86
N VAL A 378 -7.90 -18.15 19.39
CA VAL A 378 -6.81 -18.62 20.27
C VAL A 378 -6.16 -17.46 21.01
N LEU A 379 -5.91 -16.33 20.33
CA LEU A 379 -5.33 -15.13 20.93
C LEU A 379 -6.25 -14.53 22.01
N ILE A 380 -7.55 -14.37 21.72
CA ILE A 380 -8.54 -13.83 22.66
C ILE A 380 -8.68 -14.76 23.86
N PHE A 381 -8.89 -16.05 23.63
CA PHE A 381 -9.03 -17.04 24.70
C PHE A 381 -7.77 -17.10 25.56
N GLY A 382 -6.60 -17.15 24.94
CA GLY A 382 -5.31 -17.14 25.64
C GLY A 382 -5.14 -15.89 26.50
N MET A 383 -5.50 -14.72 25.99
CA MET A 383 -5.42 -13.46 26.74
C MET A 383 -6.41 -13.45 27.92
N VAL A 384 -7.67 -13.84 27.70
CA VAL A 384 -8.69 -13.88 28.76
C VAL A 384 -8.32 -14.92 29.82
N ALA A 385 -7.84 -16.09 29.43
CA ALA A 385 -7.37 -17.13 30.35
C ALA A 385 -6.17 -16.65 31.18
N LEU A 386 -5.19 -15.99 30.54
CA LEU A 386 -4.05 -15.38 31.22
C LEU A 386 -4.53 -14.35 32.26
N PHE A 387 -5.52 -13.53 31.91
CA PHE A 387 -6.08 -12.52 32.80
C PHE A 387 -6.84 -13.13 33.96
N ALA A 388 -7.65 -14.15 33.69
CA ALA A 388 -8.38 -14.88 34.70
C ALA A 388 -7.41 -15.54 35.70
N LEU A 389 -6.39 -16.26 35.21
CA LEU A 389 -5.38 -16.88 36.08
C LEU A 389 -4.60 -15.84 36.89
N ALA A 390 -4.27 -14.69 36.29
CA ALA A 390 -3.53 -13.63 36.96
C ALA A 390 -4.28 -13.00 38.14
N ILE A 391 -5.62 -12.90 38.03
CA ILE A 391 -6.48 -12.26 39.03
C ILE A 391 -7.07 -13.27 40.02
N PHE A 392 -7.68 -14.37 39.53
CA PHE A 392 -8.43 -15.30 40.36
C PHE A 392 -7.55 -16.25 41.18
N LEU A 393 -6.42 -16.68 40.63
CA LEU A 393 -5.54 -17.64 41.29
C LEU A 393 -4.95 -17.08 42.61
N PRO A 394 -4.51 -15.80 42.65
CA PRO A 394 -4.17 -15.15 43.91
C PRO A 394 -5.32 -15.10 44.95
N ILE A 395 -6.56 -14.87 44.50
CA ILE A 395 -7.74 -14.81 45.40
C ILE A 395 -7.98 -16.18 46.05
N TRP A 396 -7.90 -17.25 45.27
CA TRP A 396 -8.08 -18.63 45.77
C TRP A 396 -6.98 -19.07 46.76
N ASN A 397 -5.74 -18.68 46.49
CA ASN A 397 -4.62 -18.94 47.41
C ASN A 397 -4.76 -18.15 48.71
N MET A 398 -5.38 -16.96 48.67
CA MET A 398 -5.66 -16.20 49.87
C MET A 398 -6.78 -16.82 50.71
N SER A 399 -7.86 -17.29 50.08
CA SER A 399 -8.97 -17.92 50.82
C SER A 399 -8.53 -19.20 51.54
N SER A 400 -7.67 -20.00 50.91
CA SER A 400 -7.08 -21.20 51.55
C SER A 400 -6.09 -20.86 52.66
N ALA A 401 -5.27 -19.80 52.50
CA ALA A 401 -4.36 -19.34 53.55
C ALA A 401 -5.09 -18.73 54.77
N VAL A 402 -6.26 -18.12 54.57
CA VAL A 402 -7.10 -17.58 55.65
C VAL A 402 -7.92 -18.69 56.34
N MET A 403 -8.34 -19.75 55.64
CA MET A 403 -9.08 -20.87 56.25
C MET A 403 -8.22 -21.86 57.04
N HIS A 404 -6.90 -21.83 56.91
CA HIS A 404 -5.96 -22.68 57.68
C HIS A 404 -5.30 -21.98 58.88
N LYS A 405 -5.78 -20.79 59.25
CA LYS A 405 -5.55 -20.15 60.55
C LYS A 405 -6.86 -20.10 61.30
#